data_AF-A0AAJ3LII2-F1
#
_entry.id   AF-A0AAJ3LII2-F1
#
_cell.length_a   1.000
_cell.length_b   1.000
_cell.length_c   1.000
_cell.angle_alpha   90.00
_cell.angle_beta   90.00
_cell.angle_gamma   90.00
#
_symmetry.space_group_name_H-M   'P 1'
#
loop_
_entity.id
_entity.type
_entity.pdbx_description
1 polymer ?
#
loop_
_entity_poly.entity_id
_entity_poly.type
_entity_poly.pdbx_seq_one_letter_code
_entity_poly.pdbx_strand_id
1 'polypeptide(L)'
;MLFITLLMFCANLLALEQPWEWGHSVYLLGVLSFVIVYMVVYVALDLAGIPYLKADVVSAYRIVIQLYWFFAFLGLVLSLYKIYVFGIQGSYGSVLLALRIANTWEHQPSYGAQHFALFALGLALYYAQKKRAFPCLVAALIYLTSAFSMAERTSMMFIFVAVGYTAINEGWVRLKGLLLSLAILIALFIIVAVGTGKTGGDKGYDFILLYLGYAVTAFSQWTEGKDYLGCADLVFGKFIDLLSLGLYSCPPLDLGLTDKDFNVLTYAASPYLFGGLPAVIICTAILGAFFALLRVFAAKRKGYYLALLSCFMYALIMMFYAWQFSLTTYLYLMLILFPLFAGRFLHPNRRHISP
;
A
#
# COMPACT_ATOMS: atom_id res chain seq x y z
N MET A 1 9.19 -11.54 -1.71
CA MET A 1 8.45 -12.23 -0.64
C MET A 1 9.35 -13.19 0.12
N LEU A 2 9.83 -14.28 -0.49
CA LEU A 2 10.67 -15.28 0.20
C LEU A 2 11.85 -14.69 1.00
N PHE A 3 12.59 -13.74 0.43
CA PHE A 3 13.68 -13.06 1.13
C PHE A 3 13.21 -12.25 2.34
N ILE A 4 12.09 -11.51 2.21
CA ILE A 4 11.51 -10.73 3.32
C ILE A 4 11.03 -11.67 4.41
N THR A 5 10.32 -12.74 4.02
CA THR A 5 9.90 -13.81 4.93
C THR A 5 11.10 -14.35 5.70
N LEU A 6 12.14 -14.81 5.01
CA LEU A 6 13.37 -15.30 5.66
C LEU A 6 13.96 -14.27 6.64
N LEU A 7 14.03 -13.01 6.24
CA LEU A 7 14.56 -11.94 7.09
C LEU A 7 13.71 -11.69 8.34
N MET A 8 12.38 -11.74 8.23
CA MET A 8 11.47 -11.64 9.37
C MET A 8 11.65 -12.82 10.34
N PHE A 9 11.79 -14.03 9.81
CA PHE A 9 12.06 -15.23 10.61
C PHE A 9 13.42 -15.18 11.30
N CYS A 10 14.47 -14.74 10.59
CA CYS A 10 15.78 -14.52 11.18
C CYS A 10 15.73 -13.45 12.28
N ALA A 11 15.01 -12.34 12.07
CA ALA A 11 14.83 -11.31 13.10
C ALA A 11 14.05 -11.84 14.31
N ASN A 12 13.03 -12.65 14.09
CA ASN A 12 12.23 -13.25 15.15
C ASN A 12 13.06 -14.23 16.02
N LEU A 13 13.82 -15.12 15.38
CA LEU A 13 14.66 -16.10 16.07
C LEU A 13 15.92 -15.50 16.71
N LEU A 14 16.62 -14.61 16.00
CA LEU A 14 17.94 -14.11 16.42
C LEU A 14 17.88 -12.84 17.25
N ALA A 15 16.85 -12.00 17.08
CA ALA A 15 16.76 -10.71 17.75
C ALA A 15 15.64 -10.65 18.80
N LEU A 16 14.57 -11.43 18.66
CA LEU A 16 13.47 -11.49 19.63
C LEU A 16 13.50 -12.74 20.51
N GLU A 17 14.39 -13.70 20.23
CA GLU A 17 14.58 -14.96 20.97
C GLU A 17 13.27 -15.76 21.17
N GLN A 18 12.32 -15.64 20.24
CA GLN A 18 11.04 -16.33 20.34
C GLN A 18 11.14 -17.75 19.76
N PRO A 19 10.61 -18.77 20.46
CA PRO A 19 10.59 -20.14 19.94
C PRO A 19 9.64 -20.28 18.74
N TRP A 20 9.81 -21.36 17.98
CA TRP A 20 8.89 -21.65 16.89
C TRP A 20 7.51 -22.03 17.41
N GLU A 21 6.49 -21.28 16.99
CA GLU A 21 5.08 -21.49 17.36
C GLU A 21 4.22 -21.84 16.14
N TRP A 22 3.00 -22.32 16.37
CA TRP A 22 2.09 -22.69 15.30
C TRP A 22 1.78 -21.53 14.32
N GLY A 23 1.67 -20.30 14.82
CA GLY A 23 1.48 -19.10 13.99
C GLY A 23 2.53 -18.92 12.89
N HIS A 24 3.78 -19.35 13.14
CA HIS A 24 4.86 -19.33 12.17
C HIS A 24 4.59 -20.28 10.98
N SER A 25 4.06 -21.46 11.27
CA SER A 25 3.69 -22.45 10.26
C SER A 25 2.51 -21.95 9.41
N VAL A 26 1.47 -21.37 10.04
CA VAL A 26 0.32 -20.78 9.35
C VAL A 26 0.77 -19.67 8.39
N TYR A 27 1.67 -18.80 8.87
CA TYR A 27 2.29 -17.78 8.06
C TYR A 27 3.02 -18.40 6.86
N LEU A 28 3.97 -19.31 7.06
CA LEU A 28 4.70 -19.91 5.93
C LEU A 28 3.82 -20.62 4.92
N LEU A 29 2.78 -21.32 5.37
CA LEU A 29 1.81 -21.96 4.48
C LEU A 29 1.08 -20.95 3.59
N GLY A 30 0.71 -19.79 4.13
CA GLY A 30 0.16 -18.69 3.33
C GLY A 30 1.14 -18.13 2.30
N VAL A 31 2.42 -17.94 2.66
CA VAL A 31 3.46 -17.49 1.71
C VAL A 31 3.66 -18.51 0.60
N LEU A 32 3.75 -19.81 0.96
CA LEU A 32 3.93 -20.89 0.01
C LEU A 32 2.74 -20.99 -0.94
N SER A 33 1.51 -20.92 -0.42
CA SER A 33 0.29 -20.90 -1.22
C SER A 33 0.30 -19.76 -2.25
N PHE A 34 0.63 -18.54 -1.81
CA PHE A 34 0.78 -17.39 -2.70
C PHE A 34 1.82 -17.66 -3.80
N VAL A 35 3.02 -18.11 -3.42
CA VAL A 35 4.14 -18.31 -4.37
C VAL A 35 3.82 -19.39 -5.38
N ILE A 36 3.30 -20.54 -4.94
CA ILE A 36 2.95 -21.67 -5.82
C ILE A 36 1.91 -21.22 -6.84
N VAL A 37 0.80 -20.64 -6.39
CA VAL A 37 -0.29 -20.24 -7.29
C VAL A 37 0.15 -19.09 -8.21
N TYR A 38 0.92 -18.12 -7.70
CA TYR A 38 1.50 -17.06 -8.53
C TYR A 38 2.33 -17.65 -9.67
N MET A 39 3.23 -18.60 -9.37
CA MET A 39 4.12 -19.19 -10.38
C MET A 39 3.34 -20.03 -11.39
N VAL A 40 2.39 -20.85 -10.93
CA VAL A 40 1.54 -21.68 -11.80
C VAL A 40 0.73 -20.80 -12.76
N VAL A 41 0.05 -19.77 -12.25
CA VAL A 41 -0.77 -18.87 -13.07
C VAL A 41 0.11 -18.04 -14.02
N TYR A 42 1.26 -17.53 -13.54
CA TYR A 42 2.18 -16.77 -14.38
C TYR A 42 2.68 -17.60 -15.56
N VAL A 43 3.16 -18.82 -15.31
CA VAL A 43 3.65 -19.73 -16.36
C VAL A 43 2.53 -20.11 -17.32
N ALA A 44 1.34 -20.44 -16.82
CA ALA A 44 0.20 -20.78 -17.66
C ALA A 44 -0.21 -19.63 -18.59
N LEU A 45 -0.27 -18.40 -18.08
CA LEU A 45 -0.60 -17.19 -18.87
C LEU A 45 0.49 -16.82 -19.88
N ASP A 46 1.75 -17.13 -19.57
CA ASP A 46 2.86 -16.89 -20.48
C ASP A 46 2.84 -17.89 -21.64
N LEU A 47 2.66 -19.19 -21.33
CA LEU A 47 2.53 -20.27 -22.31
C LEU A 47 1.29 -20.14 -23.19
N ALA A 48 0.17 -19.66 -22.64
CA ALA A 48 -1.07 -19.44 -23.40
C ALA A 48 -0.93 -18.37 -24.49
N GLY A 49 0.16 -17.60 -24.52
CA GLY A 49 0.49 -16.73 -25.66
C GLY A 49 -0.57 -15.65 -25.95
N ILE A 50 -1.24 -15.13 -24.91
CA ILE A 50 -2.36 -14.18 -25.06
C ILE A 50 -1.97 -13.05 -26.04
N PRO A 51 -2.65 -12.93 -27.19
CA PRO A 51 -2.31 -11.95 -28.21
C PRO A 51 -2.47 -10.53 -27.65
N TYR A 52 -1.49 -9.68 -27.95
CA TYR A 52 -1.48 -8.30 -27.50
C TYR A 52 -1.38 -7.36 -28.70
N LEU A 53 -2.32 -6.41 -28.80
CA LEU A 53 -2.08 -5.22 -29.60
C LEU A 53 -0.97 -4.43 -28.90
N LYS A 54 0.12 -4.14 -29.64
CA LYS A 54 1.03 -3.06 -29.26
C LYS A 54 0.22 -1.78 -29.23
N ALA A 55 -0.16 -1.33 -28.03
CA ALA A 55 -0.82 -0.05 -27.88
C ALA A 55 0.23 1.03 -28.16
N ASP A 56 -0.03 1.87 -29.16
CA ASP A 56 0.77 3.08 -29.37
C ASP A 56 0.72 3.95 -28.12
N VAL A 57 1.81 4.69 -27.88
CA VAL A 57 1.99 5.52 -26.69
C VAL A 57 1.13 6.79 -26.82
N VAL A 58 -0.19 6.65 -26.68
CA VAL A 58 -1.10 7.79 -26.66
C VAL A 58 -1.00 8.50 -25.30
N SER A 59 -0.70 9.79 -25.33
CA SER A 59 -0.75 10.66 -24.15
C SER A 59 -2.20 10.94 -23.75
N ALA A 60 -2.49 11.00 -22.45
CA ALA A 60 -3.77 11.50 -21.97
C ALA A 60 -4.09 12.90 -22.52
N TYR A 61 -5.38 13.20 -22.66
CA TYR A 61 -5.83 14.52 -23.06
C TYR A 61 -5.32 15.59 -22.09
N ARG A 62 -4.91 16.73 -22.64
CA ARG A 62 -4.36 17.86 -21.85
C ARG A 62 -5.32 18.32 -20.75
N ILE A 63 -6.62 18.32 -21.03
CA ILE A 63 -7.68 18.69 -20.07
C ILE A 63 -7.68 17.77 -18.84
N VAL A 64 -7.47 16.46 -19.04
CA VAL A 64 -7.41 15.47 -17.94
C VAL A 64 -6.20 15.76 -17.07
N ILE A 65 -5.03 16.00 -17.67
CA ILE A 65 -3.81 16.33 -16.92
C ILE A 65 -4.00 17.63 -16.11
N GLN A 66 -4.63 18.65 -16.69
CA GLN A 66 -4.93 19.91 -16.02
C GLN A 66 -5.90 19.73 -14.84
N LEU A 67 -6.97 18.95 -15.01
CA LEU A 67 -7.91 18.61 -13.94
C LEU A 67 -7.21 17.88 -12.78
N TYR A 68 -6.29 16.96 -13.08
CA TYR A 68 -5.55 16.25 -12.03
C TYR A 68 -4.63 17.19 -11.27
N TRP A 69 -3.98 18.14 -11.96
CA TRP A 69 -3.19 19.17 -11.30
C TRP A 69 -4.05 20.06 -10.42
N PHE A 70 -5.22 20.48 -10.91
CA PHE A 70 -6.17 21.26 -10.13
C PHE A 70 -6.57 20.55 -8.83
N PHE A 71 -6.98 19.28 -8.90
CA PHE A 71 -7.32 18.49 -7.71
C PHE A 71 -6.11 18.26 -6.79
N ALA A 72 -4.93 18.00 -7.34
CA ALA A 72 -3.71 17.86 -6.55
C ALA A 72 -3.37 19.15 -5.78
N PHE A 73 -3.48 20.32 -6.43
CA PHE A 73 -3.26 21.60 -5.77
C PHE A 73 -4.33 21.93 -4.73
N LEU A 74 -5.59 21.58 -4.97
CA LEU A 74 -6.64 21.70 -3.96
C LEU A 74 -6.30 20.85 -2.72
N GLY A 75 -5.87 19.61 -2.93
CA GLY A 75 -5.38 18.74 -1.86
C GLY A 75 -4.18 19.31 -1.11
N LEU A 76 -3.24 19.96 -1.82
CA LEU A 76 -2.10 20.66 -1.20
C LEU A 76 -2.58 21.79 -0.27
N VAL A 77 -3.46 22.66 -0.76
CA VAL A 77 -3.98 23.80 0.03
C VAL A 77 -4.68 23.31 1.29
N LEU A 78 -5.53 22.29 1.18
CA LEU A 78 -6.22 21.69 2.33
C LEU A 78 -5.25 21.04 3.32
N SER A 79 -4.20 20.38 2.81
CA SER A 79 -3.16 19.77 3.65
C SER A 79 -2.35 20.83 4.40
N LEU A 80 -1.98 21.93 3.74
CA LEU A 80 -1.28 23.06 4.34
C LEU A 80 -2.15 23.76 5.39
N TYR A 81 -3.44 23.95 5.09
CA TYR A 81 -4.40 24.50 6.05
C TYR A 81 -4.48 23.62 7.32
N LYS A 82 -4.58 22.30 7.15
CA LYS A 82 -4.58 21.35 8.27
C LYS A 82 -3.28 21.42 9.09
N ILE A 83 -2.13 21.44 8.42
CA ILE A 83 -0.82 21.60 9.07
C ILE A 83 -0.76 22.90 9.87
N TYR A 84 -1.29 23.99 9.32
CA TYR A 84 -1.30 25.28 10.00
C TYR A 84 -2.20 25.27 11.24
N VAL A 85 -3.47 24.86 11.09
CA VAL A 85 -4.48 24.92 12.16
C VAL A 85 -4.19 23.91 13.28
N PHE A 86 -3.88 22.66 12.94
CA PHE A 86 -3.73 21.61 13.95
C PHE A 86 -2.27 21.31 14.29
N GLY A 87 -1.35 21.58 13.37
CA GLY A 87 0.07 21.34 13.59
C GLY A 87 0.78 22.51 14.24
N ILE A 88 0.70 23.70 13.62
CA ILE A 88 1.46 24.90 14.05
C ILE A 88 0.74 25.64 15.17
N GLN A 89 -0.57 25.83 15.07
CA GLN A 89 -1.37 26.46 16.12
C GLN A 89 -1.77 25.49 17.25
N GLY A 90 -1.49 24.19 17.09
CA GLY A 90 -1.81 23.17 18.09
C GLY A 90 -0.96 23.30 19.35
N SER A 91 -1.56 23.01 20.51
CA SER A 91 -0.96 23.20 21.84
C SER A 91 0.05 22.12 22.26
N TYR A 92 0.72 21.46 21.31
CA TYR A 92 1.61 20.33 21.59
C TYR A 92 3.07 20.66 21.26
N GLY A 93 4.01 20.01 21.96
CA GLY A 93 5.45 20.29 21.85
C GLY A 93 6.09 20.01 20.48
N SER A 94 5.37 19.41 19.53
CA SER A 94 5.81 19.29 18.14
C SER A 94 4.62 19.31 17.16
N VAL A 95 4.85 19.84 15.96
CA VAL A 95 3.86 19.90 14.87
C VAL A 95 3.34 18.51 14.49
N LEU A 96 4.23 17.51 14.42
CA LEU A 96 3.87 16.15 14.04
C LEU A 96 3.09 15.41 15.13
N LEU A 97 3.41 15.68 16.41
CA LEU A 97 2.66 15.15 17.54
C LEU A 97 1.24 15.74 17.56
N ALA A 98 1.12 17.05 17.36
CA ALA A 98 -0.16 17.74 17.29
C ALA A 98 -1.05 17.16 16.16
N LEU A 99 -0.50 17.00 14.96
CA LEU A 99 -1.22 16.42 13.82
C LEU A 99 -1.63 14.97 14.06
N ARG A 100 -0.76 14.18 14.71
CA ARG A 100 -1.10 12.80 15.09
C ARG A 100 -2.26 12.76 16.08
N ILE A 101 -2.26 13.62 17.09
CA ILE A 101 -3.32 13.64 18.11
C ILE A 101 -4.65 14.04 17.48
N ALA A 102 -4.65 15.13 16.70
CA ALA A 102 -5.81 15.60 15.95
C ALA A 102 -6.42 14.49 15.06
N ASN A 103 -5.59 13.66 14.43
CA ASN A 103 -6.06 12.59 13.56
C ASN A 103 -6.50 11.32 14.28
N THR A 104 -5.66 10.82 15.18
CA THR A 104 -5.82 9.47 15.75
C THR A 104 -6.81 9.47 16.90
N TRP A 105 -6.85 10.54 17.69
CA TRP A 105 -7.61 10.60 18.94
C TRP A 105 -8.81 11.53 18.85
N GLU A 106 -8.64 12.69 18.20
CA GLU A 106 -9.72 13.68 18.10
C GLU A 106 -10.57 13.52 16.83
N HIS A 107 -10.16 12.63 15.92
CA HIS A 107 -10.84 12.34 14.65
C HIS A 107 -11.21 13.61 13.85
N GLN A 108 -10.33 14.61 13.88
CA GLN A 108 -10.56 15.88 13.20
C GLN A 108 -10.70 15.68 11.69
N PRO A 109 -11.61 16.39 11.02
CA PRO A 109 -11.89 16.20 9.60
C PRO A 109 -10.61 16.41 8.76
N SER A 110 -10.40 15.53 7.79
CA SER A 110 -9.32 15.67 6.81
C SER A 110 -9.70 16.59 5.64
N TYR A 111 -10.93 17.12 5.62
CA TYR A 111 -11.49 17.95 4.54
C TYR A 111 -11.32 17.35 3.13
N GLY A 112 -11.17 16.03 3.02
CA GLY A 112 -10.92 15.35 1.75
C GLY A 112 -9.48 15.46 1.24
N ALA A 113 -8.54 16.06 1.98
CA ALA A 113 -7.15 16.25 1.56
C ALA A 113 -6.47 14.93 1.11
N GLN A 114 -6.72 13.83 1.81
CA GLN A 114 -6.23 12.48 1.46
C GLN A 114 -6.78 11.99 0.11
N HIS A 115 -8.04 12.25 -0.18
CA HIS A 115 -8.69 11.83 -1.42
C HIS A 115 -8.13 12.62 -2.61
N PHE A 116 -7.94 13.93 -2.44
CA PHE A 116 -7.34 14.79 -3.46
C PHE A 116 -5.85 14.48 -3.67
N ALA A 117 -5.12 14.03 -2.65
CA ALA A 117 -3.74 13.59 -2.79
C ALA A 117 -3.59 12.39 -3.76
N LEU A 118 -4.59 11.52 -3.90
CA LEU A 118 -4.56 10.40 -4.85
C LEU A 118 -4.39 10.87 -6.31
N PHE A 119 -4.85 12.07 -6.66
CA PHE A 119 -4.60 12.66 -7.99
C PHE A 119 -3.13 13.04 -8.18
N ALA A 120 -2.47 13.52 -7.12
CA ALA A 120 -1.03 13.78 -7.13
C ALA A 120 -0.22 12.49 -7.28
N LEU A 121 -0.64 11.39 -6.63
CA LEU A 121 -0.06 10.06 -6.86
C LEU A 121 -0.22 9.63 -8.33
N GLY A 122 -1.41 9.78 -8.90
CA GLY A 122 -1.65 9.48 -10.32
C GLY A 122 -0.73 10.25 -11.25
N LEU A 123 -0.56 11.55 -11.02
CA LEU A 123 0.37 12.41 -11.77
C LEU A 123 1.83 11.96 -11.60
N ALA A 124 2.26 11.64 -10.39
CA ALA A 124 3.61 11.16 -10.12
C ALA A 124 3.90 9.86 -10.91
N LEU A 125 2.98 8.89 -10.88
CA LEU A 125 3.10 7.65 -11.65
C LEU A 125 3.11 7.91 -13.16
N TYR A 126 2.26 8.83 -13.64
CA TYR A 126 2.22 9.21 -15.06
C TYR A 126 3.54 9.83 -15.52
N TYR A 127 4.10 10.77 -14.77
CA TYR A 127 5.36 11.41 -15.11
C TYR A 127 6.56 10.48 -14.93
N ALA A 128 6.53 9.56 -13.97
CA ALA A 128 7.53 8.50 -13.84
C ALA A 128 7.54 7.60 -15.08
N GLN A 129 6.37 7.17 -15.59
CA GLN A 129 6.30 6.40 -16.84
C GLN A 129 6.75 7.19 -18.08
N LYS A 130 6.57 8.51 -18.07
CA LYS A 130 7.05 9.41 -19.12
C LYS A 130 8.51 9.86 -18.93
N LYS A 131 9.19 9.39 -17.88
CA LYS A 131 10.58 9.77 -17.51
C LYS A 131 10.78 11.28 -17.35
N ARG A 132 9.76 11.99 -16.85
CA ARG A 132 9.82 13.44 -16.62
C ARG A 132 10.07 13.72 -15.13
N ALA A 133 11.33 13.99 -14.80
CA ALA A 133 11.81 14.12 -13.41
C ALA A 133 11.11 15.23 -12.62
N PHE A 134 11.13 16.46 -13.14
CA PHE A 134 10.63 17.63 -12.43
C PHE A 134 9.14 17.55 -12.08
N PRO A 135 8.21 17.33 -13.04
CA PRO A 135 6.79 17.25 -12.69
C PRO A 135 6.45 16.00 -11.86
N CYS A 136 7.22 14.91 -11.99
CA CYS A 136 7.09 13.75 -11.10
C CYS A 136 7.45 14.12 -9.65
N LEU A 137 8.56 14.84 -9.45
CA LEU A 137 9.00 15.28 -8.13
C LEU A 137 7.97 16.22 -7.49
N VAL A 138 7.47 17.21 -8.25
CA VAL A 138 6.45 18.14 -7.74
C VAL A 138 5.19 17.41 -7.31
N ALA A 139 4.68 16.49 -8.14
CA ALA A 139 3.50 15.70 -7.79
C ALA A 139 3.74 14.78 -6.57
N ALA A 140 4.92 14.16 -6.48
CA ALA A 140 5.29 13.34 -5.33
C ALA A 140 5.42 14.16 -4.04
N LEU A 141 5.95 15.39 -4.11
CA LEU A 141 6.03 16.30 -2.97
C LEU A 141 4.64 16.73 -2.50
N ILE A 142 3.72 17.04 -3.41
CA ILE A 142 2.32 17.34 -3.05
C ILE A 142 1.69 16.18 -2.29
N TYR A 143 1.85 14.95 -2.79
CA TYR A 143 1.37 13.75 -2.10
C TYR A 143 1.99 13.62 -0.71
N LEU A 144 3.31 13.82 -0.62
CA LEU A 144 4.06 13.70 0.63
C LEU A 144 3.62 14.74 1.66
N THR A 145 3.34 15.98 1.25
CA THR A 145 2.78 17.02 2.13
C THR A 145 1.43 16.58 2.71
N SER A 146 0.59 15.93 1.91
CA SER A 146 -0.67 15.37 2.40
C SER A 146 -0.45 14.23 3.40
N ALA A 147 0.50 13.33 3.14
CA ALA A 147 0.87 12.28 4.09
C ALA A 147 1.42 12.87 5.42
N PHE A 148 2.21 13.94 5.35
CA PHE A 148 2.70 14.67 6.52
C PHE A 148 1.58 15.35 7.32
N SER A 149 0.59 15.94 6.64
CA SER A 149 -0.57 16.55 7.30
C SER A 149 -1.38 15.56 8.15
N MET A 150 -1.16 14.26 7.92
CA MET A 150 -1.81 13.19 8.66
C MET A 150 -0.87 12.47 9.65
N ALA A 151 0.41 12.83 9.67
CA ALA A 151 1.47 12.12 10.39
C ALA A 151 1.51 10.60 10.10
N GLU A 152 1.11 10.19 8.90
CA GLU A 152 0.98 8.77 8.51
C GLU A 152 2.20 8.25 7.75
N ARG A 153 2.91 7.29 8.35
CA ARG A 153 4.07 6.63 7.73
C ARG A 153 3.70 5.69 6.59
N THR A 154 2.52 5.08 6.65
CA THR A 154 1.95 4.18 5.63
C THR A 154 1.76 4.91 4.30
N SER A 155 1.16 6.09 4.35
CA SER A 155 0.97 6.98 3.19
C SER A 155 2.31 7.38 2.56
N MET A 156 3.34 7.67 3.37
CA MET A 156 4.69 7.95 2.84
C MET A 156 5.31 6.72 2.16
N MET A 157 5.22 5.55 2.80
CA MET A 157 5.72 4.31 2.19
C MET A 157 5.04 4.01 0.86
N PHE A 158 3.74 4.29 0.77
CA PHE A 158 2.95 4.02 -0.43
C PHE A 158 3.47 4.76 -1.66
N ILE A 159 3.72 6.07 -1.56
CA ILE A 159 4.25 6.86 -2.69
C ILE A 159 5.65 6.39 -3.10
N PHE A 160 6.53 6.09 -2.13
CA PHE A 160 7.89 5.62 -2.41
C PHE A 160 7.89 4.26 -3.12
N VAL A 161 7.08 3.30 -2.63
CA VAL A 161 6.96 1.98 -3.26
C VAL A 161 6.36 2.10 -4.66
N ALA A 162 5.26 2.84 -4.83
CA ALA A 162 4.56 2.91 -6.10
C ALA A 162 5.39 3.64 -7.18
N VAL A 163 5.95 4.82 -6.87
CA VAL A 163 6.77 5.58 -7.81
C VAL A 163 8.11 4.88 -8.06
N GLY A 164 8.75 4.35 -7.00
CA GLY A 164 10.01 3.61 -7.11
C GLY A 164 9.88 2.37 -7.98
N TYR A 165 8.83 1.56 -7.77
CA TYR A 165 8.56 0.38 -8.58
C TYR A 165 8.30 0.74 -10.06
N THR A 166 7.55 1.83 -10.32
CA THR A 166 7.34 2.35 -11.67
C THR A 166 8.66 2.77 -12.34
N ALA A 167 9.47 3.54 -11.63
CA ALA A 167 10.74 4.08 -12.13
C ALA A 167 11.76 2.97 -12.45
N ILE A 168 11.78 1.89 -11.67
CA ILE A 168 12.60 0.71 -11.94
C ILE A 168 12.10 -0.02 -13.20
N ASN A 169 10.79 -0.30 -13.29
CA ASN A 169 10.24 -1.05 -14.43
C ASN A 169 10.37 -0.31 -15.77
N GLU A 170 10.39 1.02 -15.77
CA GLU A 170 10.65 1.82 -16.98
C GLU A 170 12.15 2.08 -17.22
N GLY A 171 13.03 1.53 -16.38
CA GLY A 171 14.49 1.66 -16.50
C GLY A 171 15.00 3.08 -16.27
N TRP A 172 14.23 3.90 -15.56
CA TRP A 172 14.62 5.28 -15.24
C TRP A 172 15.60 5.33 -14.06
N VAL A 173 15.41 4.46 -13.07
CA VAL A 173 16.25 4.39 -11.87
C VAL A 173 17.00 3.05 -11.84
N ARG A 174 18.33 3.12 -11.64
CA ARG A 174 19.19 1.96 -11.38
C ARG A 174 19.22 1.63 -9.88
N LEU A 175 19.81 0.50 -9.50
CA LEU A 175 19.94 0.05 -8.11
C LEU A 175 20.46 1.14 -7.15
N LYS A 176 21.44 1.97 -7.59
CA LYS A 176 21.97 3.08 -6.78
C LYS A 176 20.90 4.12 -6.40
N GLY A 177 19.99 4.44 -7.31
CA GLY A 177 18.90 5.38 -7.03
C GLY A 177 17.81 4.78 -6.14
N LEU A 178 17.61 3.46 -6.20
CA LEU A 178 16.74 2.75 -5.24
C LEU A 178 17.30 2.85 -3.81
N LEU A 179 18.62 2.62 -3.64
CA LEU A 179 19.28 2.77 -2.34
C LEU A 179 19.15 4.20 -1.80
N LEU A 180 19.31 5.22 -2.65
CA LEU A 180 19.09 6.61 -2.25
C LEU A 180 17.64 6.86 -1.83
N SER A 181 16.65 6.36 -2.59
CA SER A 181 15.24 6.52 -2.21
C SER A 181 14.90 5.82 -0.89
N LEU A 182 15.53 4.67 -0.61
CA LEU A 182 15.36 3.94 0.63
C LEU A 182 15.97 4.70 1.80
N ALA A 183 17.16 5.28 1.62
CA ALA A 183 17.81 6.12 2.63
C ALA A 183 16.95 7.35 2.97
N ILE A 184 16.36 8.00 1.96
CA ILE A 184 15.43 9.14 2.17
C ILE A 184 14.18 8.67 2.94
N LEU A 185 13.59 7.53 2.56
CA LEU A 185 12.42 6.99 3.27
C LEU A 185 12.73 6.68 4.74
N ILE A 186 13.88 6.06 5.02
CA ILE A 186 14.33 5.77 6.39
C ILE A 186 14.53 7.07 7.17
N ALA A 187 15.17 8.07 6.59
CA ALA A 187 15.35 9.38 7.23
C ALA A 187 13.99 10.05 7.55
N LEU A 188 13.03 10.02 6.62
CA LEU A 188 11.68 10.53 6.84
C LEU A 188 10.97 9.77 7.96
N PHE A 189 11.11 8.44 8.01
CA PHE A 189 10.53 7.61 9.08
C PHE A 189 11.10 7.96 10.45
N ILE A 190 12.41 8.20 10.54
CA ILE A 190 13.07 8.63 11.78
C ILE A 190 12.53 10.00 12.20
N ILE A 191 12.46 10.98 11.28
CA ILE A 191 11.92 12.32 11.56
C ILE A 191 10.49 12.23 12.09
N VAL A 192 9.63 11.42 11.46
CA VAL A 192 8.24 11.23 11.90
C VAL A 192 8.17 10.49 13.24
N ALA A 193 8.99 9.47 13.46
CA ALA A 193 9.01 8.72 14.71
C ALA A 193 9.45 9.61 15.89
N VAL A 194 10.53 10.37 15.73
CA VAL A 194 11.00 11.34 16.73
C VAL A 194 9.96 12.44 16.94
N GLY A 195 9.45 13.03 15.86
CA GLY A 195 8.44 14.09 15.93
C GLY A 195 7.14 13.65 16.60
N THR A 196 6.75 12.38 16.49
CA THR A 196 5.52 11.84 17.10
C THR A 196 5.73 11.20 18.48
N GLY A 197 6.94 11.29 19.05
CA GLY A 197 7.27 10.71 20.36
C GLY A 197 7.25 9.18 20.40
N LYS A 198 7.40 8.51 19.25
CA LYS A 198 7.35 7.04 19.11
C LYS A 198 8.74 6.39 19.08
N THR A 199 9.74 6.92 19.77
CA THR A 199 11.09 6.33 19.82
C THR A 199 11.18 5.12 20.77
N GLY A 200 10.05 4.58 21.23
CA GLY A 200 9.92 3.53 22.26
C GLY A 200 11.05 2.49 22.23
N GLY A 201 11.91 2.58 23.25
CA GLY A 201 13.09 1.76 23.46
C GLY A 201 14.21 2.59 24.10
N ASP A 202 15.05 1.98 24.93
CA ASP A 202 16.29 2.60 25.45
C ASP A 202 17.29 2.89 24.30
N LYS A 203 17.08 2.30 23.12
CA LYS A 203 17.85 2.47 21.89
C LYS A 203 16.92 2.72 20.70
N GLY A 204 17.14 3.83 19.98
CA GLY A 204 16.26 4.27 18.88
C GLY A 204 16.16 3.35 17.65
N TYR A 205 16.90 2.24 17.60
CA TYR A 205 16.86 1.24 16.53
C TYR A 205 16.03 -0.02 16.86
N ASP A 206 15.69 -0.25 18.13
CA ASP A 206 14.90 -1.42 18.56
C ASP A 206 13.51 -1.42 17.92
N PHE A 207 12.97 -0.23 17.66
CA PHE A 207 11.74 -0.02 16.91
C PHE A 207 11.76 -0.69 15.52
N ILE A 208 12.85 -0.59 14.76
CA ILE A 208 12.91 -1.16 13.39
C ILE A 208 12.95 -2.69 13.45
N LEU A 209 13.69 -3.25 14.41
CA LEU A 209 13.80 -4.70 14.61
C LEU A 209 12.47 -5.31 15.11
N LEU A 210 11.77 -4.62 16.01
CA LEU A 210 10.40 -4.97 16.41
C LEU A 210 9.46 -4.97 15.21
N TYR A 211 9.52 -3.96 14.34
CA TYR A 211 8.70 -3.95 13.11
C TYR A 211 8.98 -5.16 12.21
N LEU A 212 10.23 -5.60 12.09
CA LEU A 212 10.61 -6.72 11.22
C LEU A 212 10.17 -8.10 11.77
N GLY A 213 10.28 -8.34 13.07
CA GLY A 213 10.05 -9.67 13.65
C GLY A 213 8.70 -9.86 14.34
N TYR A 214 8.13 -8.80 14.92
CA TYR A 214 7.02 -8.91 15.89
C TYR A 214 5.69 -9.35 15.27
N ALA A 215 5.46 -9.07 13.98
CA ALA A 215 4.18 -9.36 13.35
C ALA A 215 3.84 -10.86 13.40
N VAL A 216 4.85 -11.74 13.22
CA VAL A 216 4.63 -13.20 13.21
C VAL A 216 4.29 -13.70 14.62
N THR A 217 4.97 -13.22 15.66
CA THR A 217 4.68 -13.59 17.05
C THR A 217 3.37 -12.99 17.56
N ALA A 218 3.01 -11.78 17.10
CA ALA A 218 1.72 -11.17 17.42
C ALA A 218 0.54 -12.04 16.93
N PHE A 219 0.71 -12.76 15.81
CA PHE A 219 -0.31 -13.69 15.35
C PHE A 219 -0.55 -14.80 16.39
N SER A 220 0.51 -15.48 16.85
CA SER A 220 0.39 -16.55 17.85
C SER A 220 -0.20 -16.04 19.16
N GLN A 221 0.26 -14.87 19.61
CA GLN A 221 -0.17 -14.30 20.89
C GLN A 221 -1.64 -13.89 20.93
N TRP A 222 -2.16 -13.31 19.84
CA TRP A 222 -3.46 -12.64 19.86
C TRP A 222 -4.55 -13.32 19.03
N THR A 223 -4.15 -14.16 18.06
CA THR A 223 -5.04 -14.73 17.03
C THR A 223 -5.16 -16.26 17.13
N GLU A 224 -4.16 -16.94 17.69
CA GLU A 224 -4.19 -18.39 17.83
C GLU A 224 -5.35 -18.83 18.75
N GLY A 225 -6.07 -19.89 18.35
CA GLY A 225 -7.24 -20.40 19.06
C GLY A 225 -8.50 -19.54 18.94
N LYS A 226 -8.48 -18.49 18.09
CA LYS A 226 -9.61 -17.61 17.78
C LYS A 226 -10.13 -17.79 16.34
N ASP A 227 -9.86 -18.92 15.72
CA ASP A 227 -10.36 -19.23 14.39
C ASP A 227 -11.90 -19.24 14.36
N TYR A 228 -12.46 -18.80 13.23
CA TYR A 228 -13.90 -18.65 13.00
C TYR A 228 -14.64 -17.65 13.91
N LEU A 229 -13.94 -16.87 14.73
CA LEU A 229 -14.54 -15.77 15.52
C LEU A 229 -14.68 -14.46 14.73
N GLY A 230 -14.01 -14.37 13.58
CA GLY A 230 -14.05 -13.21 12.70
C GLY A 230 -15.16 -13.27 11.66
N CYS A 231 -15.22 -12.22 10.85
CA CYS A 231 -16.23 -12.04 9.82
C CYS A 231 -15.59 -11.72 8.47
N ALA A 232 -16.42 -11.72 7.43
CA ALA A 232 -15.94 -11.52 6.07
C ALA A 232 -15.42 -10.08 5.84
N ASP A 233 -15.90 -9.09 6.62
CA ASP A 233 -15.40 -7.71 6.57
C ASP A 233 -13.92 -7.60 6.93
N LEU A 234 -13.39 -8.52 7.76
CA LEU A 234 -11.96 -8.53 8.09
C LEU A 234 -11.08 -8.83 6.87
N VAL A 235 -11.61 -9.62 5.92
CA VAL A 235 -10.88 -10.04 4.71
C VAL A 235 -11.16 -9.11 3.54
N PHE A 236 -12.43 -8.75 3.33
CA PHE A 236 -12.88 -8.03 2.14
C PHE A 236 -13.17 -6.54 2.40
N GLY A 237 -13.20 -6.11 3.66
CA GLY A 237 -13.50 -4.74 4.04
C GLY A 237 -14.90 -4.29 3.62
N LYS A 238 -15.03 -2.98 3.37
CA LYS A 238 -16.29 -2.33 2.93
C LYS A 238 -16.85 -2.82 1.59
N PHE A 239 -16.13 -3.69 0.88
CA PHE A 239 -16.64 -4.32 -0.33
C PHE A 239 -17.84 -5.23 -0.03
N ILE A 240 -17.86 -5.90 1.13
CA ILE A 240 -19.00 -6.74 1.52
C ILE A 240 -20.20 -5.89 1.92
N ASP A 241 -19.99 -4.78 2.62
CA ASP A 241 -21.06 -3.80 2.88
C ASP A 241 -21.71 -3.31 1.57
N LEU A 242 -20.90 -3.04 0.54
CA LEU A 242 -21.37 -2.66 -0.80
C LEU A 242 -22.16 -3.78 -1.49
N LEU A 243 -21.65 -5.02 -1.47
CA LEU A 243 -22.31 -6.17 -2.10
C LEU A 243 -23.59 -6.60 -1.37
N SER A 244 -23.63 -6.41 -0.06
CA SER A 244 -24.77 -6.76 0.79
C SER A 244 -25.81 -5.63 0.88
N LEU A 245 -25.61 -4.50 0.19
CA LEU A 245 -26.46 -3.31 0.29
C LEU A 245 -26.66 -2.83 1.75
N GLY A 246 -25.65 -3.01 2.59
CA GLY A 246 -25.69 -2.66 4.02
C GLY A 246 -26.50 -3.61 4.90
N LEU A 247 -26.91 -4.77 4.38
CA LEU A 247 -27.62 -5.81 5.16
C LEU A 247 -26.66 -6.74 5.92
N TYR A 248 -25.38 -6.70 5.59
CA TYR A 248 -24.33 -7.39 6.36
C TYR A 248 -23.77 -6.44 7.41
N SER A 249 -23.65 -6.91 8.64
CA SER A 249 -22.96 -6.19 9.71
C SER A 249 -22.09 -7.16 10.48
N CYS A 250 -20.79 -6.89 10.54
CA CYS A 250 -19.89 -7.63 11.40
C CYS A 250 -19.87 -7.04 12.82
N PRO A 251 -20.12 -7.85 13.88
CA PRO A 251 -19.88 -7.39 15.24
C PRO A 251 -18.39 -7.09 15.44
N PRO A 252 -18.03 -6.00 16.13
CA PRO A 252 -16.64 -5.67 16.37
C PRO A 252 -15.98 -6.78 17.19
N LEU A 253 -14.88 -7.33 16.67
CA LEU A 253 -14.08 -8.32 17.37
C LEU A 253 -13.02 -7.62 18.22
N ASP A 254 -13.15 -7.73 19.54
CA ASP A 254 -12.12 -7.28 20.46
C ASP A 254 -11.09 -8.41 20.68
N LEU A 255 -9.87 -8.18 20.23
CA LEU A 255 -8.76 -9.13 20.41
C LEU A 255 -8.08 -8.99 21.78
N GLY A 256 -8.49 -8.01 22.61
CA GLY A 256 -7.93 -7.75 23.94
C GLY A 256 -6.60 -6.99 23.91
N LEU A 257 -6.33 -6.26 22.82
CA LEU A 257 -5.08 -5.50 22.63
C LEU A 257 -5.02 -4.34 23.62
N THR A 258 -3.92 -4.20 24.38
CA THR A 258 -3.71 -3.05 25.26
C THR A 258 -2.99 -1.91 24.53
N ASP A 259 -3.08 -0.68 25.04
CA ASP A 259 -2.41 0.51 24.45
C ASP A 259 -0.88 0.39 24.35
N LYS A 260 -0.29 -0.59 25.04
CA LYS A 260 1.15 -0.88 25.05
C LYS A 260 1.56 -1.91 23.99
N ASP A 261 0.61 -2.64 23.42
CA ASP A 261 0.89 -3.71 22.47
C ASP A 261 1.10 -3.17 21.05
N PHE A 262 1.98 -3.84 20.30
CA PHE A 262 2.20 -3.50 18.90
C PHE A 262 1.05 -4.08 18.06
N ASN A 263 0.07 -3.26 17.70
CA ASN A 263 -1.14 -3.67 16.95
C ASN A 263 -0.85 -3.95 15.46
N VAL A 264 0.00 -4.94 15.18
CA VAL A 264 0.43 -5.32 13.83
C VAL A 264 0.13 -6.81 13.63
N LEU A 265 -1.03 -7.10 13.06
CA LEU A 265 -1.53 -8.45 12.82
C LEU A 265 -1.27 -8.81 11.35
N THR A 266 -0.36 -9.76 11.10
CA THR A 266 0.09 -10.16 9.74
C THR A 266 -1.06 -10.46 8.77
N TYR A 267 -0.76 -10.63 7.49
CA TYR A 267 -1.76 -11.03 6.49
C TYR A 267 -2.51 -12.32 6.85
N ALA A 268 -1.97 -13.18 7.73
CA ALA A 268 -2.63 -14.40 8.14
C ALA A 268 -3.79 -14.12 9.11
N ALA A 269 -3.74 -13.03 9.87
CA ALA A 269 -4.69 -12.77 10.96
C ALA A 269 -6.15 -12.66 10.48
N SER A 270 -6.45 -11.75 9.56
CA SER A 270 -7.82 -11.55 9.09
C SER A 270 -8.43 -12.81 8.43
N PRO A 271 -7.74 -13.49 7.49
CA PRO A 271 -8.26 -14.73 6.92
C PRO A 271 -8.39 -15.85 7.96
N TYR A 272 -7.47 -15.95 8.91
CA TYR A 272 -7.52 -16.98 9.96
C TYR A 272 -8.69 -16.78 10.91
N LEU A 273 -8.95 -15.53 11.34
CA LEU A 273 -10.12 -15.21 12.15
C LEU A 273 -11.42 -15.51 11.39
N PHE A 274 -11.46 -15.26 10.07
CA PHE A 274 -12.64 -15.53 9.24
C PHE A 274 -12.93 -17.02 9.04
N GLY A 275 -11.91 -17.85 8.79
CA GLY A 275 -12.15 -19.24 8.39
C GLY A 275 -10.99 -20.21 8.66
N GLY A 276 -10.16 -19.89 9.65
CA GLY A 276 -9.03 -20.71 10.07
C GLY A 276 -7.93 -20.83 9.02
N LEU A 277 -7.10 -21.87 9.16
CA LEU A 277 -6.01 -22.18 8.22
C LEU A 277 -6.48 -22.32 6.75
N PRO A 278 -7.62 -22.98 6.44
CA PRO A 278 -8.09 -23.07 5.06
C PRO A 278 -8.31 -21.69 4.41
N ALA A 279 -8.89 -20.74 5.13
CA ALA A 279 -9.10 -19.39 4.63
C ALA A 279 -7.78 -18.66 4.37
N VAL A 280 -6.76 -18.82 5.23
CA VAL A 280 -5.41 -18.28 4.98
C VAL A 280 -4.85 -18.80 3.65
N ILE A 281 -4.93 -20.11 3.42
CA ILE A 281 -4.42 -20.74 2.19
C ILE A 281 -5.17 -20.24 0.95
N ILE A 282 -6.51 -20.23 0.99
CA ILE A 282 -7.34 -19.84 -0.15
C ILE A 282 -7.18 -18.34 -0.47
N CYS A 283 -7.24 -17.47 0.52
CA CYS A 283 -7.11 -16.02 0.31
C CYS A 283 -5.74 -15.66 -0.26
N THR A 284 -4.66 -16.26 0.24
CA THR A 284 -3.30 -16.03 -0.28
C THR A 284 -3.09 -16.63 -1.67
N ALA A 285 -3.70 -17.78 -1.98
CA ALA A 285 -3.72 -18.34 -3.34
C ALA A 285 -4.39 -17.38 -4.34
N ILE A 286 -5.58 -16.85 -3.99
CA ILE A 286 -6.31 -15.89 -4.83
C ILE A 286 -5.47 -14.64 -5.06
N LEU A 287 -4.82 -14.11 -4.02
CA LEU A 287 -3.89 -12.99 -4.17
C LEU A 287 -2.72 -13.34 -5.11
N GLY A 288 -2.14 -14.54 -4.98
CA GLY A 288 -1.09 -15.04 -5.87
C GLY A 288 -1.51 -15.01 -7.34
N ALA A 289 -2.70 -15.55 -7.64
CA ALA A 289 -3.28 -15.54 -8.98
C ALA A 289 -3.52 -14.11 -9.50
N PHE A 290 -4.07 -13.23 -8.66
CA PHE A 290 -4.33 -11.83 -9.00
C PHE A 290 -3.05 -11.07 -9.35
N PHE A 291 -1.98 -11.21 -8.55
CA PHE A 291 -0.70 -10.57 -8.83
C PHE A 291 -0.02 -11.13 -10.08
N ALA A 292 -0.15 -12.44 -10.34
CA ALA A 292 0.37 -13.04 -11.57
C ALA A 292 -0.31 -12.46 -12.82
N LEU A 293 -1.64 -12.37 -12.81
CA LEU A 293 -2.43 -11.72 -13.87
C LEU A 293 -1.98 -10.27 -14.09
N LEU A 294 -1.96 -9.46 -13.02
CA LEU A 294 -1.51 -8.06 -13.11
C LEU A 294 -0.09 -7.93 -13.63
N ARG A 295 0.83 -8.82 -13.20
CA ARG A 295 2.23 -8.79 -13.66
C ARG A 295 2.34 -9.06 -15.15
N VAL A 296 1.65 -10.07 -15.65
CA VAL A 296 1.64 -10.40 -17.09
C VAL A 296 1.06 -9.22 -17.88
N PHE A 297 -0.06 -8.64 -17.45
CA PHE A 297 -0.64 -7.47 -18.12
C PHE A 297 0.27 -6.23 -18.04
N ALA A 298 0.91 -5.98 -16.91
CA ALA A 298 1.84 -4.86 -16.75
C ALA A 298 3.07 -5.00 -17.65
N ALA A 299 3.63 -6.20 -17.77
CA ALA A 299 4.75 -6.48 -18.66
C ALA A 299 4.38 -6.31 -20.14
N LYS A 300 3.21 -6.83 -20.54
CA LYS A 300 2.77 -6.85 -21.96
C LYS A 300 2.16 -5.53 -22.43
N ARG A 301 1.34 -4.85 -21.60
CA ARG A 301 0.56 -3.65 -21.99
C ARG A 301 1.10 -2.34 -21.40
N LYS A 302 1.92 -2.39 -20.34
CA LYS A 302 2.41 -1.23 -19.57
C LYS A 302 1.27 -0.26 -19.18
N GLY A 303 1.59 1.00 -18.88
CA GLY A 303 0.57 2.05 -18.73
C GLY A 303 -0.27 1.88 -17.48
N TYR A 304 -1.58 1.77 -17.68
CA TYR A 304 -2.55 1.59 -16.62
C TYR A 304 -2.24 0.37 -15.74
N TYR A 305 -1.95 -0.79 -16.35
CA TYR A 305 -1.64 -2.01 -15.59
C TYR A 305 -0.34 -1.90 -14.80
N LEU A 306 0.67 -1.19 -15.33
CA LEU A 306 1.90 -0.94 -14.59
C LEU A 306 1.64 0.01 -13.41
N ALA A 307 0.85 1.06 -13.61
CA ALA A 307 0.47 1.98 -12.53
C ALA A 307 -0.31 1.26 -11.42
N LEU A 308 -1.28 0.41 -11.79
CA LEU A 308 -2.02 -0.43 -10.85
C LEU A 308 -1.11 -1.39 -10.09
N LEU A 309 -0.29 -2.17 -10.81
CA LEU A 309 0.64 -3.10 -10.18
C LEU A 309 1.55 -2.37 -9.20
N SER A 310 2.05 -1.19 -9.57
CA SER A 310 2.90 -0.37 -8.71
C SER A 310 2.20 0.03 -7.41
N CYS A 311 0.91 0.38 -7.48
CA CYS A 311 0.12 0.65 -6.26
C CYS A 311 -0.08 -0.62 -5.42
N PHE A 312 -0.40 -1.75 -6.04
CA PHE A 312 -0.59 -3.03 -5.34
C PHE A 312 0.70 -3.59 -4.74
N MET A 313 1.88 -3.22 -5.25
CA MET A 313 3.15 -3.62 -4.65
C MET A 313 3.29 -3.11 -3.21
N TYR A 314 2.73 -1.95 -2.87
CA TYR A 314 2.67 -1.49 -1.48
C TYR A 314 1.81 -2.42 -0.62
N ALA A 315 0.62 -2.79 -1.09
CA ALA A 315 -0.25 -3.77 -0.44
C ALA A 315 0.50 -5.07 -0.14
N LEU A 316 1.22 -5.57 -1.15
CA LEU A 316 1.99 -6.81 -1.07
C LEU A 316 3.14 -6.73 -0.07
N ILE A 317 3.77 -5.58 0.08
CA ILE A 317 4.82 -5.40 1.10
C ILE A 317 4.19 -5.25 2.48
N MET A 318 3.11 -4.49 2.60
CA MET A 318 2.46 -4.24 3.88
C MET A 318 1.73 -5.46 4.43
N MET A 319 1.32 -6.41 3.59
CA MET A 319 0.65 -7.63 4.05
C MET A 319 1.50 -8.41 5.06
N PHE A 320 2.82 -8.31 4.99
CA PHE A 320 3.70 -8.92 6.00
C PHE A 320 3.51 -8.36 7.41
N TYR A 321 2.94 -7.16 7.54
CA TYR A 321 2.70 -6.49 8.81
C TYR A 321 1.21 -6.38 9.12
N ALA A 322 0.38 -6.03 8.13
CA ALA A 322 -1.04 -5.85 8.30
C ALA A 322 -1.79 -6.31 7.04
N TRP A 323 -2.93 -6.98 7.19
CA TRP A 323 -3.83 -7.21 6.06
C TRP A 323 -4.29 -5.87 5.47
N GLN A 324 -3.71 -5.47 4.34
CA GLN A 324 -3.95 -4.18 3.68
C GLN A 324 -4.72 -4.33 2.36
N PHE A 325 -5.33 -5.49 2.12
CA PHE A 325 -6.11 -5.78 0.90
C PHE A 325 -7.59 -5.42 1.05
N SER A 326 -7.91 -4.35 1.80
CA SER A 326 -9.22 -3.72 1.69
C SER A 326 -9.39 -3.22 0.25
N LEU A 327 -10.26 -3.89 -0.51
CA LEU A 327 -10.48 -3.64 -1.94
C LEU A 327 -10.91 -2.19 -2.22
N THR A 328 -11.55 -1.53 -1.27
CA THR A 328 -12.10 -0.18 -1.40
C THR A 328 -11.06 0.85 -1.85
N THR A 329 -9.89 0.92 -1.21
CA THR A 329 -8.84 1.89 -1.57
C THR A 329 -8.32 1.64 -3.00
N TYR A 330 -8.16 0.37 -3.37
CA TYR A 330 -7.67 0.01 -4.71
C TYR A 330 -8.72 0.21 -5.80
N LEU A 331 -10.01 0.07 -5.49
CA LEU A 331 -11.10 0.43 -6.39
C LEU A 331 -11.10 1.93 -6.69
N TYR A 332 -10.95 2.78 -5.68
CA TYR A 332 -10.79 4.24 -5.90
C TYR A 332 -9.55 4.55 -6.74
N LEU A 333 -8.42 3.90 -6.46
CA LEU A 333 -7.20 4.06 -7.26
C LEU A 333 -7.39 3.61 -8.72
N MET A 334 -8.10 2.51 -8.96
CA MET A 334 -8.44 2.07 -10.33
C MET A 334 -9.21 3.16 -11.09
N LEU A 335 -10.24 3.73 -10.46
CA LEU A 335 -11.04 4.81 -11.04
C LEU A 335 -10.21 6.07 -11.29
N ILE A 336 -9.35 6.47 -10.36
CA ILE A 336 -8.49 7.66 -10.49
C ILE A 336 -7.37 7.43 -11.51
N LEU A 337 -6.83 6.23 -11.65
CA LEU A 337 -5.80 5.97 -12.64
C LEU A 337 -6.39 5.84 -14.05
N PHE A 338 -7.64 5.42 -14.18
CA PHE A 338 -8.22 5.10 -15.48
C PHE A 338 -8.17 6.29 -16.46
N PRO A 339 -8.71 7.50 -16.18
CA PRO A 339 -8.69 8.61 -17.15
C PRO A 339 -7.29 9.03 -17.61
N LEU A 340 -6.30 8.90 -16.71
CA LEU A 340 -4.91 9.33 -16.97
C LEU A 340 -4.14 8.33 -17.84
N PHE A 341 -4.53 7.06 -17.83
CA PHE A 341 -3.84 6.00 -18.57
C PHE A 341 -4.71 5.34 -19.66
N ALA A 342 -6.03 5.55 -19.66
CA ALA A 342 -7.00 4.93 -20.57
C ALA A 342 -7.06 5.56 -21.96
N GLY A 343 -6.37 6.69 -22.20
CA GLY A 343 -6.10 7.15 -23.56
C GLY A 343 -5.45 6.08 -24.46
N ARG A 344 -4.85 5.04 -23.86
CA ARG A 344 -4.31 3.85 -24.55
C ARG A 344 -5.36 2.80 -24.95
N PHE A 345 -6.53 2.75 -24.31
CA PHE A 345 -7.57 1.74 -24.59
C PHE A 345 -8.60 2.20 -25.63
N LEU A 346 -8.80 3.52 -25.76
CA LEU A 346 -9.84 4.09 -26.62
C LEU A 346 -9.41 4.27 -28.10
N HIS A 347 -8.15 3.99 -28.44
CA HIS A 347 -7.68 4.00 -29.82
C HIS A 347 -6.98 2.67 -30.20
N PRO A 348 -7.74 1.58 -30.42
CA PRO A 348 -7.20 0.36 -31.01
C PRO A 348 -6.94 0.50 -32.52
N ASN A 349 -7.45 1.55 -33.18
CA ASN A 349 -7.25 1.82 -34.59
C ASN A 349 -7.52 3.30 -34.89
N ARG A 350 -6.47 4.12 -35.01
CA ARG A 350 -6.54 5.31 -35.88
C ARG A 350 -5.41 5.22 -36.88
N ARG A 351 -5.65 4.44 -37.93
CA ARG A 351 -5.18 4.84 -39.26
C ARG A 351 -5.76 6.23 -39.51
N HIS A 352 -4.87 7.18 -39.80
CA HIS A 352 -5.14 8.46 -40.47
C HIS A 352 -6.55 9.04 -40.32
N ILE A 353 -6.71 9.98 -39.39
CA ILE A 353 -7.58 11.12 -39.66
C ILE A 353 -6.83 12.38 -39.22
N SER A 354 -6.16 12.98 -40.19
CA SER A 354 -5.83 14.41 -40.32
C SER A 354 -6.66 14.92 -41.51
N PRO A 355 -7.08 16.19 -41.57
CA PRO A 355 -6.39 17.38 -41.04
C PRO A 355 -6.93 17.89 -39.70
#